data_AF-A0A6M1MEK6-F1
#
_entry.id   AF-A0A6M1MEK6-F1
#
_cell.length_a   1.000
_cell.length_b   1.000
_cell.length_c   1.000
_cell.angle_alpha   90.00
_cell.angle_beta   90.00
_cell.angle_gamma   90.00
#
_symmetry.space_group_name_H-M   'P 1'
#
loop_
_entity.id
_entity.type
_entity.pdbx_description
1 polymer ?
#
loop_
_entity_poly.entity_id
_entity_poly.type
_entity_poly.pdbx_seq_one_letter_code
_entity_poly.pdbx_strand_id
1 'polypeptide(L)'
;MIRACLLAAALATPAGAGTLEGRPVTFLVMAWDDPALPFLEAPGHTVVVGDGVEFDFAPEGIYSGLQVVPMQVEIGPQRVEITYPDSGGGWFYDSAFNGYVLRFETDCALFSGWKLDRDFTTLPIKDSDIFTDRGALYINVSGMTYGPEARVAVDLDVMDCPLS
;
A
#
# COMPACT_ATOMS: atom_id res chain seq x y z
N MET A 1 -5.98 19.89 59.94
CA MET A 1 -4.79 19.41 59.23
C MET A 1 -4.90 17.89 59.23
N ILE A 2 -5.08 17.13 58.15
CA ILE A 2 -4.60 17.20 56.77
C ILE A 2 -5.63 16.54 55.84
N ARG A 3 -5.63 17.02 54.60
CA ARG A 3 -6.50 16.74 53.46
C ARG A 3 -6.57 15.26 53.07
N ALA A 4 -7.77 14.85 52.65
CA ALA A 4 -8.04 13.64 51.90
C ALA A 4 -7.36 13.66 50.52
N CYS A 5 -6.73 12.54 50.13
CA CYS A 5 -6.27 12.29 48.77
C CYS A 5 -7.15 11.21 48.15
N LEU A 6 -8.09 11.63 47.31
CA LEU A 6 -8.77 10.76 46.34
C LEU A 6 -7.82 10.60 45.16
N LEU A 7 -7.23 9.41 44.99
CA LEU A 7 -6.57 9.03 43.73
C LEU A 7 -7.65 8.69 42.69
N ALA A 8 -7.77 9.54 41.67
CA ALA A 8 -8.49 9.20 40.46
C ALA A 8 -7.58 8.33 39.58
N ALA A 9 -7.88 7.03 39.48
CA ALA A 9 -7.30 6.16 38.48
C ALA A 9 -7.96 6.49 37.13
N ALA A 10 -7.26 7.23 36.28
CA ALA A 10 -7.65 7.41 34.90
C ALA A 10 -7.50 6.07 34.17
N LEU A 11 -8.61 5.46 33.78
CA LEU A 11 -8.66 4.35 32.84
C LEU A 11 -8.18 4.89 31.48
N ALA A 12 -6.91 4.68 31.17
CA ALA A 12 -6.41 4.84 29.81
C ALA A 12 -6.98 3.67 28.98
N THR A 13 -8.09 3.90 28.29
CA THR A 13 -8.49 3.02 27.19
C THR A 13 -7.42 3.15 26.11
N PRO A 14 -6.81 2.05 25.63
CA PRO A 14 -5.95 2.13 24.45
C PRO A 14 -6.81 2.71 23.33
N ALA A 15 -6.35 3.80 22.70
CA ALA A 15 -6.89 4.20 21.42
C ALA A 15 -6.77 2.96 20.52
N GLY A 16 -7.90 2.45 20.02
CA GLY A 16 -7.87 1.41 19.01
C GLY A 16 -7.06 1.95 17.84
N ALA A 17 -6.12 1.17 17.32
CA ALA A 17 -5.53 1.54 16.05
C ALA A 17 -6.64 1.43 14.99
N GLY A 18 -6.71 2.37 14.05
CA GLY A 18 -7.75 2.41 13.03
C GLY A 18 -7.68 1.19 12.10
N THR A 19 -8.69 1.03 11.22
CA THR A 19 -8.75 -0.06 10.25
C THR A 19 -9.02 0.42 8.82
N LEU A 20 -8.47 -0.30 7.85
CA LEU A 20 -8.76 -0.18 6.42
C LEU A 20 -10.01 -0.97 6.00
N GLU A 21 -10.43 -1.97 6.78
CA GLU A 21 -11.61 -2.78 6.46
C GLU A 21 -12.84 -1.91 6.18
N GLY A 22 -13.58 -2.26 5.13
CA GLY A 22 -14.77 -1.54 4.70
C GLY A 22 -14.49 -0.21 3.99
N ARG A 23 -13.22 0.17 3.76
CA ARG A 23 -12.88 1.39 3.02
C ARG A 23 -12.73 1.14 1.53
N PRO A 24 -13.18 2.09 0.68
CA PRO A 24 -12.82 2.08 -0.73
C PRO A 24 -11.33 2.41 -0.91
N VAL A 25 -10.65 1.59 -1.69
CA VAL A 25 -9.28 1.79 -2.12
C VAL A 25 -9.19 1.67 -3.64
N THR A 26 -8.57 2.67 -4.26
CA THR A 26 -8.27 2.69 -5.68
C THR A 26 -6.80 2.34 -5.89
N PHE A 27 -6.54 1.22 -6.55
CA PHE A 27 -5.21 0.76 -6.90
C PHE A 27 -4.85 1.20 -8.33
N LEU A 28 -3.64 1.75 -8.50
CA LEU A 28 -3.09 2.12 -9.80
C LEU A 28 -1.69 1.55 -9.98
N VAL A 29 -1.35 1.23 -11.23
CA VAL A 29 0.02 0.93 -11.67
C VAL A 29 0.51 2.11 -12.50
N MET A 30 1.69 2.64 -12.17
CA MET A 30 2.26 3.78 -12.89
C MET A 30 3.76 3.62 -13.11
N ALA A 31 4.25 4.14 -14.23
CA ALA A 31 5.67 4.27 -14.52
C ALA A 31 5.97 5.63 -15.18
N TRP A 32 6.96 6.35 -14.65
CA TRP A 32 7.36 7.68 -15.13
C TRP A 32 8.78 8.06 -14.72
N ASP A 33 9.40 8.94 -15.51
CA ASP A 33 10.54 9.78 -15.09
C ASP A 33 10.10 11.20 -14.71
N ASP A 34 9.07 11.70 -15.40
CA ASP A 34 8.36 12.93 -15.08
C ASP A 34 6.87 12.59 -14.86
N PRO A 35 6.30 12.83 -13.66
CA PRO A 35 4.89 12.51 -13.40
C PRO A 35 3.91 13.29 -14.28
N ALA A 36 4.32 14.39 -14.92
CA ALA A 36 3.50 15.12 -15.89
C ALA A 36 3.42 14.42 -17.27
N LEU A 37 4.33 13.48 -17.55
CA LEU A 37 4.45 12.74 -18.81
C LEU A 37 4.69 11.24 -18.54
N PRO A 38 3.72 10.50 -17.98
CA PRO A 38 3.93 9.12 -17.61
C PRO A 38 4.11 8.22 -18.83
N PHE A 39 5.01 7.22 -18.70
CA PHE A 39 5.14 6.15 -19.68
C PHE A 39 3.91 5.25 -19.66
N LEU A 40 3.40 4.98 -18.44
CA LEU A 40 2.25 4.17 -18.16
C LEU A 40 1.49 4.76 -16.98
N GLU A 41 0.17 4.90 -17.16
CA GLU A 41 -0.80 5.11 -16.08
C GLU A 41 -1.96 4.16 -16.38
N ALA A 42 -2.00 3.02 -15.70
CA ALA A 42 -3.07 2.05 -15.89
C ALA A 42 -4.39 2.62 -15.33
N PRO A 43 -5.56 2.25 -15.90
CA PRO A 43 -6.84 2.58 -15.30
C PRO A 43 -6.86 2.17 -13.82
N GLY A 44 -7.30 3.07 -12.94
CA GLY A 44 -7.46 2.73 -11.53
C GLY A 44 -8.61 1.77 -11.30
N HIS A 45 -8.41 0.79 -10.42
CA HIS A 45 -9.44 -0.15 -10.00
C HIS A 45 -9.82 0.13 -8.54
N THR A 46 -11.11 0.32 -8.27
CA THR A 46 -11.61 0.59 -6.93
C THR A 46 -12.32 -0.62 -6.36
N VAL A 47 -11.97 -1.01 -5.15
CA VAL A 47 -12.61 -2.09 -4.38
C VAL A 47 -12.80 -1.65 -2.93
N VAL A 48 -13.68 -2.35 -2.22
CA VAL A 48 -13.85 -2.17 -0.77
C VAL A 48 -13.00 -3.22 -0.07
N VAL A 49 -12.11 -2.77 0.83
CA VAL A 49 -11.24 -3.65 1.61
C VAL A 49 -12.06 -4.62 2.45
N GLY A 50 -11.69 -5.90 2.40
CA GLY A 50 -12.39 -6.97 3.10
C GLY A 50 -11.47 -8.15 3.40
N ASP A 51 -12.04 -9.35 3.40
CA ASP A 51 -11.27 -10.57 3.62
C ASP A 51 -10.68 -11.10 2.30
N GLY A 52 -9.37 -11.31 2.27
CA GLY A 52 -8.65 -11.96 1.16
C GLY A 52 -8.08 -10.99 0.13
N VAL A 53 -7.87 -11.46 -1.10
CA VAL A 53 -7.24 -10.67 -2.17
C VAL A 53 -8.22 -9.65 -2.75
N GLU A 54 -7.90 -8.36 -2.59
CA GLU A 54 -8.64 -7.23 -3.17
C GLU A 54 -8.43 -7.10 -4.68
N PHE A 55 -7.22 -7.38 -5.17
CA PHE A 55 -6.88 -7.26 -6.58
C PHE A 55 -6.11 -8.47 -7.07
N ASP A 56 -6.60 -9.10 -8.13
CA ASP A 56 -5.95 -10.22 -8.82
C ASP A 56 -5.74 -9.83 -10.28
N PHE A 57 -4.56 -9.27 -10.57
CA PHE A 57 -4.21 -8.75 -11.89
C PHE A 57 -3.63 -9.88 -12.74
N ALA A 58 -4.41 -10.33 -13.72
CA ALA A 58 -3.92 -11.13 -14.82
C ALA A 58 -2.98 -10.28 -15.73
N PRO A 59 -2.22 -10.90 -16.65
CA PRO A 59 -1.45 -10.13 -17.63
C PRO A 59 -2.36 -9.16 -18.41
N GLU A 60 -2.20 -7.86 -18.15
CA GLU A 60 -2.93 -6.83 -18.88
C GLU A 60 -2.17 -6.44 -20.15
N GLY A 61 -2.83 -5.70 -21.05
CA GLY A 61 -2.30 -5.35 -22.38
C GLY A 61 -0.95 -4.63 -22.36
N ILE A 62 -0.46 -4.30 -23.56
CA ILE A 62 0.79 -3.56 -23.72
C ILE A 62 0.48 -2.06 -23.78
N TYR A 63 0.99 -1.30 -22.80
CA TYR A 63 0.88 0.16 -22.68
C TYR A 63 2.23 0.79 -23.03
N SER A 64 2.32 1.49 -24.17
CA SER A 64 3.55 2.15 -24.60
C SER A 64 4.78 1.22 -24.68
N GLY A 65 4.58 -0.07 -24.96
CA GLY A 65 5.64 -1.08 -24.98
C GLY A 65 5.95 -1.72 -23.62
N LEU A 66 5.28 -1.30 -22.55
CA LEU A 66 5.34 -1.89 -21.21
C LEU A 66 4.13 -2.79 -20.98
N GLN A 67 4.31 -3.81 -20.14
CA GLN A 67 3.25 -4.68 -19.69
C GLN A 67 3.17 -4.64 -18.17
N VAL A 68 1.95 -4.63 -17.63
CA VAL A 68 1.74 -4.79 -16.18
C VAL A 68 2.08 -6.22 -15.80
N VAL A 69 2.98 -6.37 -14.82
CA VAL A 69 3.36 -7.68 -14.28
C VAL A 69 2.17 -8.25 -13.51
N PRO A 70 1.75 -9.51 -13.77
CA PRO A 70 0.68 -10.15 -13.02
C PRO A 70 1.00 -10.20 -11.52
N MET A 71 0.04 -9.84 -10.68
CA MET A 71 0.23 -9.75 -9.24
C MET A 71 -1.10 -9.85 -8.50
N GLN A 72 -1.01 -10.21 -7.23
CA GLN A 72 -2.10 -10.15 -6.27
C GLN A 72 -1.81 -9.10 -5.21
N VAL A 73 -2.84 -8.36 -4.84
CA VAL A 73 -2.79 -7.37 -3.77
C VAL A 73 -3.85 -7.72 -2.74
N GLU A 74 -3.40 -8.01 -1.53
CA GLU A 74 -4.23 -8.26 -0.36
C GLU A 74 -4.05 -7.09 0.62
N ILE A 75 -5.15 -6.57 1.13
CA ILE A 75 -5.22 -5.39 1.97
C ILE A 75 -5.96 -5.82 3.23
N GLY A 76 -5.18 -6.09 4.27
CA GLY A 76 -5.73 -6.34 5.59
C GLY A 76 -6.12 -5.06 6.34
N PRO A 77 -6.55 -5.17 7.61
CA PRO A 77 -6.93 -4.04 8.44
C PRO A 77 -5.89 -2.93 8.52
N GLN A 78 -4.61 -3.27 8.49
CA GLN A 78 -3.49 -2.35 8.69
C GLN A 78 -2.28 -2.73 7.84
N ARG A 79 -2.48 -3.43 6.72
CA ARG A 79 -1.39 -4.02 5.96
C ARG A 79 -1.76 -4.13 4.49
N VAL A 80 -0.78 -3.89 3.63
CA VAL A 80 -0.87 -4.15 2.19
C VAL A 80 0.19 -5.17 1.84
N GLU A 81 -0.22 -6.28 1.26
CA GLU A 81 0.66 -7.32 0.71
C GLU A 81 0.54 -7.34 -0.81
N ILE A 82 1.68 -7.46 -1.48
CA ILE A 82 1.76 -7.62 -2.94
C ILE A 82 2.56 -8.89 -3.22
N THR A 83 2.00 -9.80 -3.99
CA THR A 83 2.64 -11.07 -4.38
C THR A 83 2.51 -11.30 -5.88
N TYR A 84 3.31 -12.21 -6.45
CA TYR A 84 3.37 -12.42 -7.90
C TYR A 84 3.26 -13.91 -8.28
N PRO A 85 2.26 -14.65 -7.75
CA PRO A 85 2.24 -16.12 -7.80
C PRO A 85 2.27 -16.68 -9.22
N ASP A 86 1.57 -16.02 -10.15
CA ASP A 86 1.47 -16.43 -11.56
C ASP A 86 2.42 -15.65 -12.48
N SER A 87 3.36 -14.89 -11.91
CA SER A 87 4.39 -14.22 -12.71
C SER A 87 5.43 -15.23 -13.20
N GLY A 88 5.93 -15.03 -14.42
CA GLY A 88 7.24 -15.55 -14.79
C GLY A 88 8.35 -14.83 -14.02
N GLY A 89 9.61 -15.14 -14.32
CA GLY A 89 10.74 -14.32 -13.88
C GLY A 89 10.98 -13.14 -14.82
N GLY A 90 11.31 -11.96 -14.28
CA GLY A 90 11.62 -10.79 -15.09
C GLY A 90 12.18 -9.63 -14.27
N TRP A 91 12.26 -8.46 -14.90
CA TRP A 91 12.63 -7.22 -14.22
C TRP A 91 11.59 -6.13 -14.50
N PHE A 92 11.37 -5.27 -13.51
CA PHE A 92 10.61 -4.04 -13.69
C PHE A 92 11.43 -3.06 -14.52
N TYR A 93 10.77 -2.37 -15.44
CA TYR A 93 11.38 -1.29 -16.22
C TYR A 93 12.01 -0.25 -15.28
N ASP A 94 13.20 0.24 -15.65
CA ASP A 94 13.96 1.19 -14.84
C ASP A 94 13.58 2.64 -15.22
N SER A 95 13.01 3.36 -14.26
CA SER A 95 12.59 4.76 -14.32
C SER A 95 12.60 5.39 -12.92
N ALA A 96 12.37 6.72 -12.82
CA ALA A 96 12.31 7.41 -11.53
C ALA A 96 11.24 6.81 -10.60
N PHE A 97 10.08 6.46 -11.15
CA PHE A 97 9.06 5.67 -10.48
C PHE A 97 8.55 4.57 -11.43
N ASN A 98 8.45 3.35 -10.92
CA ASN A 98 7.71 2.26 -11.55
C ASN A 98 7.15 1.39 -10.43
N GLY A 99 5.83 1.41 -10.25
CA GLY A 99 5.20 0.61 -9.21
C GLY A 99 3.76 0.99 -8.94
N TYR A 100 3.41 0.93 -7.66
CA TYR A 100 2.03 0.83 -7.21
C TYR A 100 1.60 2.05 -6.43
N VAL A 101 0.35 2.47 -6.65
CA VAL A 101 -0.27 3.57 -5.94
C VAL A 101 -1.59 3.09 -5.35
N LEU A 102 -1.71 3.11 -4.02
CA LEU A 102 -2.95 2.82 -3.31
C LEU A 102 -3.54 4.13 -2.81
N ARG A 103 -4.66 4.55 -3.39
CA ARG A 103 -5.38 5.76 -3.01
C ARG A 103 -6.62 5.39 -2.21
N PHE A 104 -6.71 5.86 -0.98
CA PHE A 104 -7.91 5.66 -0.17
C PHE A 104 -8.81 6.89 -0.31
N GLU A 105 -10.07 6.67 -0.68
CA GLU A 105 -11.02 7.76 -0.89
C GLU A 105 -11.60 8.20 0.46
N THR A 106 -10.89 9.11 1.15
CA THR A 106 -11.34 9.64 2.43
C THR A 106 -10.86 11.07 2.66
N ASP A 107 -11.67 11.83 3.42
CA ASP A 107 -11.42 13.24 3.72
C ASP A 107 -10.46 13.46 4.91
N CYS A 108 -10.09 12.39 5.62
CA CYS A 108 -9.19 12.43 6.77
C CYS A 108 -7.78 11.92 6.42
N ALA A 109 -6.79 12.24 7.26
CA ALA A 109 -5.47 11.61 7.18
C ALA A 109 -5.60 10.14 7.63
N LEU A 110 -5.72 9.21 6.68
CA LEU A 110 -6.03 7.81 6.96
C LEU A 110 -4.91 7.07 7.69
N PHE A 111 -3.65 7.40 7.42
CA PHE A 111 -2.50 6.78 8.08
C PHE A 111 -1.47 7.84 8.45
N SER A 112 -0.91 7.72 9.66
CA SER A 112 0.15 8.59 10.20
C SER A 112 1.55 8.14 9.82
N GLY A 113 1.67 6.92 9.27
CA GLY A 113 2.93 6.36 8.84
C GLY A 113 2.77 4.96 8.24
N TRP A 114 3.89 4.41 7.83
CA TRP A 114 3.99 3.07 7.28
C TRP A 114 5.35 2.47 7.67
N LYS A 115 5.46 1.14 7.59
CA LYS A 115 6.69 0.40 7.82
C LYS A 115 6.76 -0.78 6.86
N LEU A 116 7.90 -0.97 6.21
CA LEU A 116 8.14 -2.18 5.43
C LEU A 116 8.33 -3.38 6.37
N ASP A 117 7.57 -4.45 6.18
CA ASP A 117 7.83 -5.74 6.82
C ASP A 117 8.99 -6.44 6.11
N ARG A 118 10.15 -6.42 6.76
CA ARG A 118 11.40 -6.98 6.26
C ARG A 118 11.46 -8.51 6.33
N ASP A 119 10.66 -9.12 7.21
CA ASP A 119 10.64 -10.58 7.37
C ASP A 119 9.77 -11.23 6.29
N PHE A 120 8.71 -10.54 5.87
CA PHE A 120 7.89 -10.95 4.75
C PHE A 120 8.50 -10.57 3.40
N THR A 121 8.95 -9.32 3.22
CA THR A 121 9.35 -8.79 1.90
C THR A 121 10.62 -9.46 1.35
N THR A 122 10.56 -9.96 0.11
CA THR A 122 11.70 -10.57 -0.59
C THR A 122 12.31 -9.67 -1.65
N LEU A 123 11.55 -8.70 -2.17
CA LEU A 123 12.06 -7.66 -3.06
C LEU A 123 13.06 -6.75 -2.33
N PRO A 124 14.13 -6.26 -2.97
CA PRO A 124 15.16 -5.43 -2.34
C PRO A 124 14.71 -3.96 -2.14
N ILE A 125 13.45 -3.76 -1.74
CA ILE A 125 12.82 -2.46 -1.48
C ILE A 125 13.49 -1.79 -0.28
N LYS A 126 13.80 -0.51 -0.40
CA LYS A 126 14.32 0.34 0.68
C LYS A 126 13.21 1.26 1.17
N ASP A 127 13.40 1.83 2.36
CA ASP A 127 12.43 2.79 2.88
C ASP A 127 12.33 4.05 1.98
N SER A 128 13.38 4.37 1.22
CA SER A 128 13.35 5.45 0.21
C SER A 128 12.45 5.17 -0.99
N ASP A 129 12.10 3.90 -1.21
CA ASP A 129 11.30 3.47 -2.36
C ASP A 129 9.80 3.50 -2.04
N ILE A 130 9.44 3.76 -0.78
CA ILE A 130 8.06 3.90 -0.35
C ILE A 130 7.85 5.32 0.17
N PHE A 131 6.76 5.95 -0.23
CA PHE A 131 6.40 7.27 0.26
C PHE A 131 4.89 7.46 0.21
N THR A 132 4.44 8.55 0.83
CA THR A 132 3.03 8.92 0.85
C THR A 132 2.84 10.31 0.29
N ASP A 133 1.90 10.49 -0.63
CA ASP A 133 1.51 11.81 -1.16
C ASP A 133 -0.01 11.90 -1.20
N ARG A 134 -0.58 13.00 -0.67
CA ARG A 134 -2.01 13.33 -0.71
C ARG A 134 -2.95 12.14 -0.37
N GLY A 135 -2.64 11.39 0.69
CA GLY A 135 -3.47 10.26 1.15
C GLY A 135 -3.29 8.96 0.35
N ALA A 136 -2.28 8.90 -0.51
CA ALA A 136 -1.94 7.70 -1.27
C ALA A 136 -0.59 7.13 -0.83
N LEU A 137 -0.49 5.80 -0.80
CA LEU A 137 0.74 5.06 -0.59
C LEU A 137 1.37 4.73 -1.94
N TYR A 138 2.65 5.06 -2.11
CA TYR A 138 3.44 4.78 -3.29
C TYR A 138 4.50 3.75 -2.94
N ILE A 139 4.59 2.67 -3.73
CA ILE A 139 5.60 1.62 -3.58
C ILE A 139 6.33 1.50 -4.91
N ASN A 140 7.60 1.92 -4.94
CA ASN A 140 8.45 1.90 -6.12
C ASN A 140 9.23 0.59 -6.19
N VAL A 141 9.07 -0.14 -7.29
CA VAL A 141 9.77 -1.41 -7.59
C VAL A 141 10.68 -1.29 -8.81
N SER A 142 10.95 -0.06 -9.26
CA SER A 142 11.76 0.25 -10.44
C SER A 142 13.11 -0.47 -10.44
N GLY A 143 13.45 -1.06 -11.60
CA GLY A 143 14.70 -1.78 -11.82
C GLY A 143 14.87 -3.09 -11.02
N MET A 144 13.90 -3.50 -10.20
CA MET A 144 13.99 -4.71 -9.39
C MET A 144 13.66 -5.97 -10.20
N THR A 145 14.19 -7.11 -9.78
CA THR A 145 13.83 -8.43 -10.34
C THR A 145 12.62 -8.99 -9.61
N TYR A 146 11.66 -9.55 -10.36
CA TYR A 146 10.48 -10.23 -9.80
C TYR A 146 10.42 -11.70 -10.23
N GLY A 147 9.57 -12.45 -9.53
CA GLY A 147 9.21 -13.84 -9.85
C GLY A 147 8.16 -14.36 -8.86
N PRO A 148 7.77 -15.64 -8.97
CA PRO A 148 6.71 -16.25 -8.13
C PRO A 148 6.91 -16.07 -6.61
N GLU A 149 8.16 -16.03 -6.16
CA GLU A 149 8.54 -15.88 -4.74
C GLU A 149 8.72 -14.40 -4.33
N ALA A 150 8.60 -13.47 -5.27
CA ALA A 150 8.65 -12.05 -4.98
C ALA A 150 7.42 -11.67 -4.16
N ARG A 151 7.63 -10.89 -3.10
CA ARG A 151 6.56 -10.38 -2.26
C ARG A 151 7.00 -9.13 -1.53
N VAL A 152 6.03 -8.27 -1.23
CA VAL A 152 6.16 -7.02 -0.49
C VAL A 152 5.07 -6.98 0.55
N ALA A 153 5.39 -6.53 1.76
CA ALA A 153 4.37 -6.15 2.72
C ALA A 153 4.70 -4.83 3.40
N VAL A 154 3.71 -3.96 3.47
CA VAL A 154 3.78 -2.66 4.13
C VAL A 154 2.72 -2.61 5.22
N ASP A 155 3.17 -2.50 6.46
CA ASP A 155 2.30 -2.25 7.61
C ASP A 155 1.98 -0.75 7.67
N LEU A 156 0.73 -0.41 7.98
CA LEU A 156 0.21 0.95 7.98
C LEU A 156 -0.24 1.34 9.39
N ASP A 157 0.20 2.51 9.85
CA ASP A 157 -0.29 3.11 11.09
C ASP A 157 -1.60 3.83 10.80
N VAL A 158 -2.69 3.07 10.74
CA VAL A 158 -4.01 3.57 10.37
C VAL A 158 -4.60 4.36 11.53
N MET A 159 -5.03 5.58 11.26
CA MET A 159 -5.66 6.46 12.23
C MET A 159 -7.15 6.17 12.37
N ASP A 160 -7.72 6.55 13.51
CA ASP A 160 -9.18 6.52 13.74
C ASP A 160 -9.89 7.56 12.87
N CYS A 161 -10.17 7.15 11.65
CA CYS A 161 -10.98 7.88 10.69
C CYS A 161 -12.40 7.30 10.68
N PRO A 162 -13.46 8.09 10.91
CA PRO A 162 -14.82 7.61 10.74
C PRO A 162 -15.01 7.07 9.31
N LEU A 163 -15.71 5.94 9.17
CA LEU A 163 -16.26 5.54 7.87
C LEU A 163 -17.39 6.52 7.56
N SER A 164 -17.22 7.32 6.51
CA SER A 164 -18.21 8.27 6.00
C SER A 164 -19.38 7.57 5.31
#